data_AF-A0A382I2U8-F1
#
_entry.id   AF-A0A382I2U8-F1
#
_cell.length_a   1.000
_cell.length_b   1.000
_cell.length_c   1.000
_cell.angle_alpha   90.00
_cell.angle_beta   90.00
_cell.angle_gamma   90.00
#
_symmetry.space_group_name_H-M   'P 1'
#
loop_
_entity.id
_entity.type
_entity.pdbx_description
1 polymer ?
#
loop_
_entity_poly.entity_id
_entity_poly.type
_entity_poly.pdbx_seq_one_letter_code
_entity_poly.pdbx_strand_id
1 'polypeptide(L)'
;MNKKDCILFSGGAKGSEAAFGAFAEEHGIEEVNFSFEGHTIERQRGLRILNHEELLRGDVSLEYVSRLMNRRYTETPTLRKLLQSIWFQINNGQEIYVIGEILEDGTVKGGTGWGAEFAKLCNKPLFVFDQKKDEWFNWEQTEWQACS
;
A
#
# COMPACT_ATOMS: atom_id res chain seq x y z
N MET A 1 21.09 -2.32 -5.13
CA MET A 1 20.72 -1.32 -4.10
C MET A 1 21.39 -1.69 -2.78
N ASN A 2 21.94 -0.75 -2.02
CA ASN A 2 22.54 -1.06 -0.72
C ASN A 2 21.45 -0.96 0.36
N LYS A 3 21.36 -1.97 1.24
CA LYS A 3 20.31 -2.06 2.26
C LYS A 3 20.26 -0.85 3.21
N LYS A 4 21.40 -0.17 3.41
CA LYS A 4 21.52 1.04 4.25
C LYS A 4 20.85 2.27 3.64
N ASP A 5 20.59 2.24 2.33
CA ASP A 5 19.97 3.33 1.59
C ASP A 5 18.47 3.07 1.35
N CYS A 6 17.92 2.02 1.96
CA CYS A 6 16.53 1.58 1.77
C CYS A 6 15.71 1.86 3.04
N ILE A 7 14.47 2.30 2.84
CA ILE A 7 13.48 2.43 3.90
C ILE A 7 12.21 1.69 3.47
N LEU A 8 11.69 0.82 4.34
CA LEU A 8 10.40 0.19 4.17
C LEU A 8 9.30 1.14 4.65
N PHE A 9 8.41 1.57 3.75
CA PHE A 9 7.20 2.32 4.11
C PHE A 9 5.98 1.39 4.11
N SER A 10 5.20 1.36 5.19
CA SER A 10 3.97 0.54 5.27
C SER A 10 2.93 1.14 6.23
N GLY A 11 1.79 0.46 6.46
CA GLY A 11 0.77 0.84 7.44
C GLY A 11 0.93 0.19 8.82
N GLY A 12 1.84 -0.79 8.94
CA GLY A 12 2.05 -1.58 10.16
C GLY A 12 0.91 -2.54 10.52
N ALA A 13 0.00 -2.83 9.59
CA ALA A 13 -1.11 -3.75 9.78
C ALA A 13 -0.66 -5.22 9.90
N LYS A 14 -1.54 -6.05 10.47
CA LYS A 14 -1.34 -7.50 10.52
C LYS A 14 -1.29 -8.10 9.11
N GLY A 15 -0.40 -9.07 8.91
CA GLY A 15 -0.28 -9.81 7.65
C GLY A 15 0.98 -9.43 6.89
N SER A 16 0.84 -9.03 5.62
CA SER A 16 1.97 -8.73 4.74
C SER A 16 2.89 -7.64 5.31
N GLU A 17 2.33 -6.51 5.75
CA GLU A 17 3.10 -5.39 6.30
C GLU A 17 3.91 -5.79 7.54
N ALA A 18 3.31 -6.56 8.45
CA ALA A 18 4.01 -7.10 9.61
C ALA A 18 5.13 -8.08 9.25
N ALA A 19 4.94 -8.90 8.21
CA ALA A 19 5.95 -9.83 7.72
C ALA A 19 7.11 -9.08 7.04
N PHE A 20 6.82 -8.13 6.15
CA PHE A 20 7.86 -7.30 5.53
C PHE A 20 8.66 -6.51 6.56
N GLY A 21 8.00 -5.96 7.59
CA GLY A 21 8.69 -5.32 8.70
C GLY A 21 9.65 -6.27 9.42
N ALA A 22 9.28 -7.55 9.62
CA ALA A 22 10.12 -8.51 10.33
C ALA A 22 11.43 -8.73 9.58
N PHE A 23 11.30 -8.97 8.28
CA PHE A 23 12.45 -9.13 7.42
C PHE A 23 13.27 -7.85 7.31
N ALA A 24 12.64 -6.69 7.21
CA ALA A 24 13.36 -5.41 7.20
C ALA A 24 14.21 -5.24 8.46
N GLU A 25 13.63 -5.47 9.64
CA GLU A 25 14.32 -5.39 10.93
C GLU A 25 15.48 -6.40 11.02
N GLU A 26 15.25 -7.67 10.67
CA GLU A 26 16.27 -8.72 10.68
C GLU A 26 17.48 -8.37 9.78
N HIS A 27 17.21 -7.71 8.66
CA HIS A 27 18.24 -7.33 7.69
C HIS A 27 18.88 -5.97 7.97
N GLY A 28 18.41 -5.25 8.99
CA GLY A 28 18.89 -3.92 9.39
C GLY A 28 18.45 -2.80 8.44
N ILE A 29 17.27 -2.95 7.83
CA ILE A 29 16.61 -1.94 7.00
C ILE A 29 15.74 -1.06 7.91
N GLU A 30 15.73 0.24 7.66
CA GLU A 30 14.85 1.17 8.37
C GLU A 30 13.40 0.98 7.93
N GLU A 31 12.45 1.21 8.83
CA GLU A 31 11.03 1.15 8.51
C GLU A 31 10.31 2.38 9.04
N VAL A 32 9.29 2.83 8.31
CA VAL A 32 8.34 3.86 8.73
C VAL A 32 6.94 3.34 8.48
N ASN A 33 6.16 3.22 9.55
CA ASN A 33 4.80 2.69 9.51
C ASN A 33 3.81 3.84 9.71
N PHE A 34 3.15 4.29 8.64
CA PHE A 34 2.17 5.37 8.69
C PHE A 34 0.82 4.85 9.17
N SER A 35 0.33 5.37 10.29
CA SER A 35 -0.95 4.96 10.87
C SER A 35 -1.71 6.17 11.41
N PHE A 36 -2.85 5.95 12.05
CA PHE A 36 -3.70 6.99 12.64
C PHE A 36 -4.35 6.49 13.92
N GLU A 37 -4.82 7.42 14.74
CA GLU A 37 -5.47 7.09 16.01
C GLU A 37 -6.69 6.18 15.81
N GLY A 38 -6.71 5.06 16.54
CA GLY A 38 -7.75 4.04 16.46
C GLY A 38 -7.55 2.98 15.36
N HIS A 39 -6.47 3.05 14.59
CA HIS A 39 -6.12 2.00 13.62
C HIS A 39 -5.44 0.81 14.33
N THR A 40 -5.91 -0.40 14.03
CA THR A 40 -5.32 -1.63 14.55
C THR A 40 -4.01 -1.92 13.82
N ILE A 41 -2.90 -1.92 14.55
CA ILE A 41 -1.55 -2.19 14.04
C ILE A 41 -0.90 -3.35 14.81
N GLU A 42 -0.02 -4.07 14.12
CA GLU A 42 0.82 -5.13 14.70
C GLU A 42 2.27 -4.66 14.85
N ARG A 43 2.76 -3.84 13.91
CA ARG A 43 4.11 -3.25 13.93
C ARG A 43 4.15 -1.94 14.72
N GLN A 44 5.01 -1.88 15.73
CA GLN A 44 5.23 -0.66 16.55
C GLN A 44 6.54 0.07 16.21
N ARG A 45 7.52 -0.65 15.65
CA ARG A 45 8.79 -0.05 15.20
C ARG A 45 8.52 0.92 14.04
N GLY A 46 9.23 2.05 14.01
CA GLY A 46 9.05 3.05 12.94
C GLY A 46 7.66 3.71 12.88
N LEU A 47 6.81 3.52 13.89
CA LEU A 47 5.43 4.00 13.87
C LEU A 47 5.37 5.53 13.81
N ARG A 48 4.61 6.03 12.83
CA ARG A 48 4.29 7.44 12.66
C ARG A 48 2.78 7.62 12.60
N ILE A 49 2.22 8.14 13.69
CA ILE A 49 0.80 8.50 13.76
C ILE A 49 0.57 9.83 13.05
N LEU A 50 -0.19 9.79 11.95
CA LEU A 50 -0.60 10.96 11.19
C LEU A 50 -1.67 11.73 11.95
N ASN A 51 -1.46 13.04 12.09
CA ASN A 51 -2.46 13.93 12.66
C ASN A 51 -3.55 14.32 11.64
N HIS A 52 -4.55 15.08 12.07
CA HIS A 52 -5.65 15.49 11.20
C HIS A 52 -5.19 16.29 9.97
N GLU A 53 -4.28 17.24 10.13
CA GLU A 53 -3.79 18.08 9.02
C GLU A 53 -2.95 17.28 8.03
N GLU A 54 -2.15 16.32 8.50
CA GLU A 54 -1.39 15.41 7.65
C GLU A 54 -2.34 14.51 6.85
N LEU A 55 -3.32 13.88 7.52
CA LEU A 55 -4.32 13.04 6.86
C LEU A 55 -5.07 13.78 5.73
N LEU A 56 -5.39 15.06 5.93
CA LEU A 56 -6.04 15.89 4.92
C LEU A 56 -5.18 16.11 3.66
N ARG A 57 -3.84 16.00 3.73
CA ARG A 57 -2.97 16.11 2.55
C ARG A 57 -3.13 14.94 1.58
N GLY A 58 -3.51 13.77 2.10
CA GLY A 58 -3.83 12.58 1.32
C GLY A 58 -5.32 12.40 1.06
N ASP A 59 -6.14 13.45 1.23
CA ASP A 59 -7.58 13.33 1.07
C ASP A 59 -7.96 13.08 -0.40
N VAL A 60 -8.78 12.07 -0.62
CA VAL A 60 -9.28 11.67 -1.94
C VAL A 60 -10.78 11.45 -1.84
N SER A 61 -11.53 11.80 -2.89
CA SER A 61 -12.97 11.52 -2.89
C SER A 61 -13.22 10.03 -3.03
N LEU A 62 -14.14 9.48 -2.23
CA LEU A 62 -14.52 8.07 -2.33
C LEU A 62 -15.17 7.73 -3.66
N GLU A 63 -15.82 8.70 -4.31
CA GLU A 63 -16.35 8.55 -5.66
C GLU A 63 -15.22 8.27 -6.67
N TYR A 64 -14.12 9.00 -6.57
CA TYR A 64 -12.96 8.80 -7.43
C TYR A 64 -12.32 7.43 -7.21
N VAL A 65 -12.13 7.03 -5.93
CA VAL A 65 -11.63 5.69 -5.57
C VAL A 65 -12.57 4.61 -6.07
N SER A 66 -13.88 4.78 -5.91
CA SER A 66 -14.89 3.81 -6.36
C SER A 66 -14.84 3.60 -7.87
N ARG A 67 -14.67 4.68 -8.64
CA ARG A 67 -14.56 4.63 -10.09
C ARG A 67 -13.28 3.92 -10.55
N LEU A 68 -12.14 4.23 -9.94
CA LEU A 68 -10.86 3.57 -10.28
C LEU A 68 -10.85 2.09 -9.92
N MET A 69 -11.39 1.76 -8.75
CA MET A 69 -11.43 0.39 -8.24
C MET A 69 -12.57 -0.44 -8.83
N ASN A 70 -13.44 0.14 -9.67
CA ASN A 70 -14.66 -0.47 -10.18
C ASN A 70 -15.54 -1.12 -9.08
N ARG A 71 -15.63 -0.46 -7.92
CA ARG A 71 -16.28 -0.99 -6.70
C ARG A 71 -17.05 0.11 -5.99
N ARG A 72 -18.09 -0.28 -5.25
CA ARG A 72 -18.81 0.64 -4.35
C ARG A 72 -18.26 0.49 -2.94
N TYR A 73 -17.84 1.60 -2.36
CA TYR A 73 -17.43 1.67 -0.96
C TYR A 73 -18.49 2.39 -0.13
N THR A 74 -18.78 1.87 1.06
CA THR A 74 -19.55 2.60 2.07
C THR A 74 -18.62 3.55 2.78
N GLU A 75 -18.94 4.84 2.73
CA GLU A 75 -18.16 5.86 3.43
C GLU A 75 -18.21 5.64 4.94
N THR A 76 -17.03 5.47 5.53
CA THR A 76 -16.85 5.47 6.99
C THR A 76 -15.62 6.32 7.32
N PRO A 77 -15.59 7.00 8.48
CA PRO A 77 -14.42 7.78 8.89
C PRO A 77 -13.13 6.96 8.92
N THR A 78 -13.22 5.70 9.34
CA THR A 78 -12.08 4.78 9.39
C THR A 78 -11.57 4.44 7.99
N LEU A 79 -12.46 4.15 7.03
CA LEU A 79 -12.06 3.89 5.65
C LEU A 79 -11.37 5.12 5.04
N ARG A 80 -11.91 6.32 5.26
CA ARG A 80 -11.29 7.56 4.78
C ARG A 80 -9.87 7.73 5.32
N LYS A 81 -9.67 7.59 6.64
CA LYS A 81 -8.33 7.66 7.26
C LYS A 81 -7.38 6.58 6.74
N LEU A 82 -7.88 5.38 6.47
CA LEU A 82 -7.10 4.30 5.87
C LEU A 82 -6.58 4.69 4.47
N LEU A 83 -7.45 5.18 3.59
CA LEU A 83 -7.07 5.62 2.24
C LEU A 83 -6.06 6.78 2.28
N GLN A 84 -6.25 7.72 3.20
CA GLN A 84 -5.32 8.83 3.45
C GLN A 84 -3.95 8.32 3.94
N SER A 85 -3.91 7.32 4.83
CA SER A 85 -2.65 6.74 5.30
C SER A 85 -1.91 5.98 4.20
N ILE A 86 -2.63 5.26 3.32
CA ILE A 86 -2.05 4.57 2.15
C ILE A 86 -1.42 5.59 1.19
N TRP A 87 -2.04 6.77 1.00
CA TRP A 87 -1.45 7.84 0.20
C TRP A 87 -0.04 8.21 0.71
N PHE A 88 0.18 8.31 2.02
CA PHE A 88 1.51 8.60 2.58
C PHE A 88 2.51 7.49 2.29
N GLN A 89 2.10 6.22 2.40
CA GLN A 89 2.95 5.07 2.10
C GLN A 89 3.42 5.13 0.64
N ILE A 90 2.47 5.24 -0.29
CA ILE A 90 2.77 5.26 -1.73
C ILE A 90 3.54 6.51 -2.10
N ASN A 91 3.21 7.69 -1.57
CA ASN A 91 3.88 8.94 -1.92
C ASN A 91 5.38 8.92 -1.52
N ASN A 92 5.73 8.32 -0.37
CA ASN A 92 7.11 8.20 0.09
C ASN A 92 7.87 7.00 -0.52
N GLY A 93 7.17 5.95 -0.96
CA GLY A 93 7.79 4.80 -1.61
C GLY A 93 8.30 5.09 -3.02
N GLN A 94 9.45 4.54 -3.41
CA GLN A 94 9.95 4.63 -4.78
C GLN A 94 9.47 3.45 -5.63
N GLU A 95 9.47 2.25 -5.04
CA GLU A 95 8.96 1.01 -5.62
C GLU A 95 7.88 0.46 -4.70
N ILE A 96 6.79 -0.03 -5.29
CA ILE A 96 5.60 -0.45 -4.55
C ILE A 96 5.44 -1.96 -4.70
N TYR A 97 5.39 -2.65 -3.57
CA TYR A 97 5.16 -4.09 -3.51
C TYR A 97 3.83 -4.37 -2.81
N VAL A 98 3.00 -5.17 -3.44
CA VAL A 98 1.65 -5.49 -2.98
C VAL A 98 1.49 -6.99 -2.92
N ILE A 99 0.83 -7.47 -1.88
CA ILE A 99 0.44 -8.87 -1.74
C ILE A 99 -1.08 -8.94 -1.84
N GLY A 100 -1.60 -9.70 -2.79
CA GLY A 100 -3.05 -9.78 -3.00
C GLY A 100 -3.47 -10.69 -4.15
N GLU A 101 -4.66 -10.46 -4.67
CA GLU A 101 -5.25 -11.19 -5.79
C GLU A 101 -5.55 -10.18 -6.90
N ILE A 102 -5.01 -10.39 -8.11
CA ILE A 102 -5.33 -9.58 -9.28
C ILE A 102 -6.66 -10.06 -9.82
N LEU A 103 -7.64 -9.16 -9.91
CA LEU A 103 -8.96 -9.46 -10.45
C LEU A 103 -8.99 -9.38 -11.98
N GLU A 104 -10.06 -9.88 -12.58
CA GLU A 104 -10.29 -9.86 -14.03
C GLU A 104 -10.29 -8.44 -14.62
N ASP A 105 -10.66 -7.42 -13.83
CA ASP A 105 -10.62 -6.02 -14.22
C ASP A 105 -9.24 -5.36 -14.04
N GLY A 106 -8.21 -6.12 -13.67
CA GLY A 106 -6.84 -5.66 -13.48
C GLY A 106 -6.58 -4.91 -12.17
N THR A 107 -7.59 -4.79 -11.29
CA THR A 107 -7.42 -4.22 -9.96
C THR A 107 -6.99 -5.27 -8.94
N VAL A 108 -6.30 -4.87 -7.87
CA VAL A 108 -6.00 -5.77 -6.76
C VAL A 108 -7.15 -5.76 -5.74
N LYS A 109 -7.45 -6.93 -5.17
CA LYS A 109 -8.54 -7.09 -4.19
C LYS A 109 -8.23 -6.42 -2.84
N GLY A 110 -9.23 -5.80 -2.23
CA GLY A 110 -9.14 -5.23 -0.87
C GLY A 110 -8.49 -3.83 -0.80
N GLY A 111 -8.05 -3.44 0.40
CA GLY A 111 -7.44 -2.11 0.66
C GLY A 111 -6.08 -1.92 -0.01
N THR A 112 -5.33 -3.01 -0.21
CA THR A 112 -4.11 -3.06 -1.03
C THR A 112 -4.35 -2.67 -2.48
N GLY A 113 -5.58 -2.89 -2.97
CA GLY A 113 -6.04 -2.43 -4.27
C GLY A 113 -5.92 -0.93 -4.48
N TRP A 114 -6.31 -0.12 -3.48
CA TRP A 114 -6.17 1.33 -3.58
C TRP A 114 -4.71 1.75 -3.68
N GLY A 115 -3.82 1.13 -2.89
CA GLY A 115 -2.38 1.39 -2.98
C GLY A 115 -1.81 1.08 -4.36
N ALA A 116 -2.23 -0.04 -4.96
CA ALA A 116 -1.85 -0.43 -6.32
C ALA A 116 -2.34 0.59 -7.37
N GLU A 117 -3.62 0.95 -7.37
CA GLU A 117 -4.15 1.93 -8.33
C GLU A 117 -3.50 3.30 -8.17
N PHE A 118 -3.24 3.73 -6.94
CA PHE A 118 -2.55 4.99 -6.70
C PHE A 118 -1.09 4.96 -7.17
N ALA A 119 -0.41 3.83 -7.04
CA ALA A 119 0.93 3.64 -7.60
C ALA A 119 0.94 3.72 -9.14
N LYS A 120 -0.07 3.12 -9.81
CA LYS A 120 -0.27 3.25 -11.26
C LYS A 120 -0.41 4.72 -11.67
N LEU A 121 -1.24 5.49 -10.96
CA LEU A 121 -1.41 6.94 -11.22
C LEU A 121 -0.12 7.74 -11.05
N CYS A 122 0.71 7.35 -10.09
CA CYS A 122 2.00 7.99 -9.84
C CYS A 122 3.10 7.52 -10.81
N ASN A 123 2.82 6.58 -11.72
CA ASN A 123 3.79 5.92 -12.59
C ASN A 123 4.99 5.34 -11.81
N LYS A 124 4.73 4.78 -10.62
CA LYS A 124 5.78 4.14 -9.80
C LYS A 124 5.92 2.66 -10.22
N PRO A 125 7.15 2.11 -10.21
CA PRO A 125 7.33 0.66 -10.32
C PRO A 125 6.44 -0.06 -9.32
N LEU A 126 5.61 -0.97 -9.83
CA LEU A 126 4.56 -1.63 -9.07
C LEU A 126 4.62 -3.13 -9.32
N PHE A 127 4.76 -3.88 -8.23
CA PHE A 127 4.82 -5.32 -8.21
C PHE A 127 3.70 -5.88 -7.34
N VAL A 128 3.02 -6.90 -7.84
CA VAL A 128 1.99 -7.64 -7.09
C VAL A 128 2.39 -9.10 -7.03
N PHE A 129 2.46 -9.66 -5.83
CA PHE A 129 2.43 -11.11 -5.67
C PHE A 129 0.97 -11.56 -5.66
N ASP A 130 0.57 -12.28 -6.71
CA ASP A 130 -0.77 -12.84 -6.82
C ASP A 130 -0.86 -14.15 -6.03
N GLN A 131 -1.58 -14.14 -4.92
CA GLN A 131 -1.71 -15.27 -4.01
C GLN A 131 -2.52 -16.44 -4.60
N LYS A 132 -3.31 -16.23 -5.65
CA LYS A 132 -4.05 -17.29 -6.35
C LYS A 132 -3.20 -17.99 -7.40
N LYS A 133 -2.32 -17.23 -8.06
CA LYS A 133 -1.42 -17.73 -9.09
C LYS A 133 -0.06 -18.17 -8.53
N ASP A 134 0.27 -17.78 -7.30
CA ASP A 134 1.55 -18.04 -6.64
C ASP A 134 2.74 -17.47 -7.43
N GLU A 135 2.57 -16.28 -7.99
CA GLU A 135 3.51 -15.67 -8.95
C GLU A 135 3.57 -14.14 -8.78
N TRP A 136 4.73 -13.57 -9.09
CA TRP A 136 4.94 -12.12 -9.11
C TRP A 136 4.59 -11.53 -10.47
N PHE A 137 3.93 -10.38 -10.45
CA PHE A 137 3.58 -9.59 -11.61
C PHE A 137 4.10 -8.16 -11.48
N ASN A 138 4.60 -7.58 -12.57
CA ASN A 138 4.92 -6.15 -12.69
C ASN A 138 3.87 -5.44 -13.56
N TRP A 139 3.56 -4.20 -13.20
CA TRP A 139 2.67 -3.36 -14.00
C TRP A 139 3.43 -2.66 -15.13
N GLU A 140 3.11 -3.00 -16.37
CA GLU A 140 3.71 -2.43 -17.59
C GLU A 140 2.74 -1.47 -18.29
N GLN A 141 2.39 -0.38 -17.60
CA GLN A 141 1.49 0.72 -18.02
C GLN A 141 0.04 0.35 -18.40
N THR A 142 -0.17 -0.74 -19.13
CA THR A 142 -1.46 -1.22 -19.64
C THR A 142 -1.88 -2.54 -19.03
N GLU A 143 -0.93 -3.41 -18.67
CA GLU A 143 -1.24 -4.75 -18.19
C GLU A 143 -0.26 -5.26 -17.12
N TRP A 144 -0.68 -6.31 -16.42
CA TRP A 144 0.17 -7.08 -15.52
C TRP A 144 0.95 -8.12 -16.33
N GLN A 145 2.28 -8.08 -16.25
CA GLN A 145 3.16 -9.08 -16.84
C GLN A 145 3.77 -9.94 -15.73
N ALA A 146 3.98 -11.23 -15.99
CA ALA A 146 4.68 -12.09 -15.04
C ALA A 146 6.14 -11.66 -14.96
N CYS A 147 6.67 -11.57 -13.75
CA CYS A 147 8.10 -11.31 -13.54
C CYS A 147 8.90 -12.54 -14.03
N SER A 148 9.87 -12.31 -14.90
CA SER A 148 10.78 -13.36 -15.43
C SER A 148 12.12 -13.40 -14.74
#